data_AF-Q11AE2-F1
#
_entry.id   AF-Q11AE2-F1
#
_cell.length_a   1.000
_cell.length_b   1.000
_cell.length_c   1.000
_cell.angle_alpha   90.00
_cell.angle_beta   90.00
_cell.angle_gamma   90.00
#
_symmetry.space_group_name_H-M   'P 1'
#
loop_
_entity.id
_entity.type
_entity.pdbx_description
1 polymer ?
#
loop_
_entity_poly.entity_id
_entity_poly.type
_entity_poly.pdbx_seq_one_letter_code
_entity_poly.pdbx_strand_id
1 'polypeptide(L)' 'MDNSPIHRKKVIRELVEAEDHQLLFLPKYSPNLNDIEHDFSALKRARMYLPINTSLDKIMRNYCTK' A
#
# COMPACT_ATOMS: atom_id res chain seq x y z
N MET A 1 3.17 -6.89 -5.65
CA MET A 1 1.69 -6.70 -5.70
C MET A 1 1.00 -7.84 -5.01
N ASP A 2 -0.15 -7.57 -4.38
CA ASP A 2 -1.00 -8.63 -3.86
C ASP A 2 -1.67 -9.43 -5.00
N ASN A 3 -2.43 -10.46 -4.64
CA ASN A 3 -3.03 -11.39 -5.59
C ASN A 3 -4.44 -11.00 -6.07
N SER A 4 -4.87 -9.76 -5.87
CA SER A 4 -6.17 -9.29 -6.35
C SER A 4 -6.32 -9.52 -7.86
N PRO A 5 -7.48 -10.02 -8.34
CA PRO A 5 -7.69 -10.30 -9.77
C PRO A 5 -7.44 -9.10 -10.68
N ILE A 6 -7.62 -7.87 -10.17
CA ILE A 6 -7.37 -6.65 -10.93
C ILE A 6 -5.88 -6.47 -11.30
N HIS A 7 -4.95 -6.96 -10.47
CA HIS A 7 -3.50 -6.83 -10.71
C HIS A 7 -2.96 -7.79 -11.77
N ARG A 8 -3.74 -8.82 -12.13
CA ARG A 8 -3.34 -9.86 -13.10
C ARG A 8 -3.74 -9.53 -14.54
N LYS A 9 -4.33 -8.36 -14.79
CA LYS A 9 -4.70 -7.93 -16.15
C LYS A 9 -3.45 -7.71 -17.00
N LYS A 10 -3.50 -8.14 -18.27
CA LYS A 10 -2.38 -8.03 -19.23
C LYS A 10 -1.84 -6.59 -19.34
N VAL A 11 -2.74 -5.61 -19.37
CA VAL A 11 -2.39 -4.18 -19.46
C VAL A 11 -1.46 -3.72 -18.33
N ILE A 12 -1.60 -4.26 -17.11
CA ILE A 12 -0.73 -3.87 -15.99
C ILE A 12 0.69 -4.37 -16.21
N ARG A 13 0.83 -5.61 -16.69
CA ARG A 13 2.13 -6.18 -17.03
C ARG A 13 2.80 -5.37 -18.14
N GLU A 14 2.07 -5.08 -19.20
CA GLU A 14 2.58 -4.29 -20.34
C GLU A 14 3.07 -2.90 -19.90
N LEU A 15 2.31 -2.21 -19.04
CA LEU A 15 2.71 -0.89 -18.50
C LEU A 15 3.96 -0.95 -17.63
N VAL A 16 4.12 -2.01 -16.82
CA VAL A 16 5.27 -2.18 -15.91
C VAL A 16 6.52 -2.55 -16.70
N GLU A 17 6.42 -3.51 -17.64
CA GLU A 17 7.55 -3.97 -18.44
C GLU A 17 8.02 -2.91 -19.46
N ALA A 18 7.13 -2.01 -19.91
CA ALA A 18 7.50 -0.87 -20.76
C ALA A 18 8.47 0.12 -20.09
N GLU A 19 8.43 0.21 -18.76
CA GLU A 19 9.29 1.06 -17.94
C GLU A 19 10.48 0.28 -17.34
N ASP A 20 10.84 -0.88 -17.91
CA ASP A 20 11.92 -1.76 -17.46
C ASP A 20 11.80 -2.21 -15.98
N HIS A 21 10.56 -2.36 -15.52
CA HIS A 21 10.25 -2.85 -14.18
C HIS A 21 9.78 -4.32 -14.20
N GLN A 22 9.93 -5.00 -13.06
CA GLN A 22 9.49 -6.37 -12.89
C GLN A 22 8.24 -6.44 -12.01
N LEU A 23 7.22 -7.16 -12.49
CA LEU A 23 5.98 -7.38 -11.74
C LEU A 23 6.09 -8.62 -10.83
N LEU A 24 6.32 -8.38 -9.54
CA LEU A 24 6.39 -9.43 -8.51
C LEU A 24 5.05 -9.63 -7.80
N PHE A 25 4.54 -10.86 -7.79
CA PHE A 25 3.33 -11.24 -7.06
C PHE A 25 3.68 -11.95 -5.76
N LEU A 26 3.00 -11.55 -4.68
CA LEU A 26 3.11 -12.23 -3.39
C LEU A 26 2.35 -13.56 -3.40
N PRO A 27 2.66 -14.53 -2.52
CA PRO A 27 1.85 -15.71 -2.32
C PRO A 27 0.43 -15.37 -1.80
N LYS A 28 -0.52 -16.29 -2.00
CA LYS A 28 -1.92 -16.07 -1.59
C LYS A 28 -2.02 -15.96 -0.06
N TYR A 29 -2.83 -15.03 0.43
CA TYR A 29 -3.04 -14.79 1.86
C TYR A 29 -1.75 -14.50 2.65
N SER A 30 -0.77 -13.84 2.03
CA SER A 30 0.50 -13.48 2.66
C SER A 30 0.65 -11.97 2.88
N PRO A 31 -0.24 -11.32 3.66
CA PRO A 31 -0.17 -9.88 3.91
C PRO A 31 1.13 -9.48 4.63
N ASN A 32 1.69 -10.39 5.44
CA ASN A 32 2.96 -10.17 6.16
C ASN A 32 4.18 -10.02 5.23
N LEU A 33 4.05 -10.35 3.94
CA LEU A 33 5.10 -10.18 2.93
C LEU A 33 4.94 -8.87 2.14
N ASN A 34 3.99 -8.02 2.53
CA ASN A 34 3.72 -6.74 1.89
C ASN A 34 4.02 -5.60 2.87
N ASP A 35 5.18 -4.95 2.74
CA ASP A 35 5.65 -3.97 3.72
C ASP A 35 4.66 -2.82 3.97
N ILE A 36 3.89 -2.41 2.96
CA ILE A 36 2.87 -1.35 3.09
C ILE A 36 1.78 -1.69 4.12
N GLU A 37 1.55 -2.97 4.45
CA GLU A 37 0.60 -3.36 5.49
C GLU A 37 1.04 -2.88 6.88
N HIS A 38 2.35 -2.82 7.16
CA HIS A 38 2.87 -2.23 8.38
C HIS A 38 2.56 -0.74 8.46
N ASP A 39 2.75 -0.03 7.35
CA ASP A 39 2.49 1.41 7.25
C ASP A 39 1.00 1.70 7.41
N PHE A 40 0.12 0.92 6.76
CA PHE A 40 -1.32 1.04 6.93
C PHE A 40 -1.77 0.74 8.36
N SER A 41 -1.16 -0.22 9.05
CA SER A 41 -1.42 -0.49 10.46
C SER A 41 -1.11 0.74 11.33
N ALA A 42 0.06 1.36 11.11
CA ALA A 42 0.46 2.58 11.82
C ALA A 42 -0.47 3.76 11.54
N LEU A 43 -0.85 3.97 10.26
CA LEU A 43 -1.76 5.04 9.85
C LEU A 43 -3.17 4.86 10.42
N LYS A 44 -3.71 3.64 10.40
CA LYS A 44 -5.02 3.31 11.01
C LYS A 44 -5.01 3.59 12.51
N ARG A 45 -3.94 3.17 13.19
CA ARG A 45 -3.74 3.45 14.62
C ARG A 45 -3.70 4.96 14.88
N ALA A 46 -2.99 5.73 14.07
CA ALA A 46 -2.96 7.19 14.20
C ALA A 46 -4.35 7.80 14.01
N ARG A 47 -5.11 7.39 13.00
CA ARG A 47 -6.49 7.84 12.77
C ARG A 47 -7.43 7.52 13.95
N MET A 48 -7.26 6.36 14.59
CA MET A 48 -8.11 5.93 15.71
C MET A 48 -7.95 6.82 16.96
N TYR A 49 -6.73 7.30 17.23
CA TYR A 49 -6.43 8.06 18.45
C TYR A 49 -6.36 9.58 18.27
N LEU A 50 -6.31 10.07 17.03
CA LEU A 50 -6.34 11.50 16.74
C LEU A 50 -7.78 12.03 16.72
N PRO A 51 -8.00 13.34 16.97
CA PRO A 51 -9.33 13.94 16.87
C PRO A 51 -9.98 13.66 15.51
N ILE A 52 -11.30 13.42 15.48
CA ILE A 52 -12.04 13.07 14.27
C ILE A 52 -11.87 14.09 13.13
N ASN A 53 -11.72 15.37 13.48
CA ASN A 53 -11.51 16.49 12.55
C ASN A 53 -10.07 16.59 12.02
N THR A 54 -9.19 15.67 12.41
CA THR A 54 -7.82 15.63 11.87
C THR A 54 -7.89 15.21 10.40
N SER A 55 -7.38 16.04 9.49
CA SER A 55 -7.34 15.70 8.07
C SER A 55 -6.42 14.51 7.81
N LEU A 56 -6.70 13.76 6.74
CA LEU A 56 -5.84 12.65 6.33
C LEU A 56 -4.42 13.14 6.00
N ASP A 57 -4.30 14.29 5.34
CA ASP A 57 -3.01 14.91 5.02
C ASP A 57 -2.15 15.16 6.26
N LYS A 58 -2.78 15.63 7.36
CA LYS A 58 -2.07 15.86 8.61
C LYS A 58 -1.57 14.55 9.23
N ILE A 59 -2.36 13.48 9.15
CA ILE A 59 -1.96 12.15 9.61
C ILE A 59 -0.78 11.63 8.79
N MET A 60 -0.86 11.73 7.46
CA MET A 60 0.19 11.27 6.54
C MET A 60 1.49 12.06 6.75
N ARG A 61 1.42 13.39 6.84
CA ARG A 61 2.60 14.23 7.11
C ARG A 61 3.28 13.82 8.40
N ASN A 62 2.53 13.69 9.49
CA ASN A 62 3.09 13.30 10.79
C ASN A 62 3.72 11.90 10.79
N TYR A 63 3.26 11.00 9.93
CA TYR A 63 3.81 9.67 9.75
C TYR A 63 5.12 9.71 8.95
N CYS A 64 5.17 10.45 7.84
CA CYS A 64 6.33 10.53 6.96
C CYS A 64 7.47 11.43 7.47
N THR A 65 7.20 12.33 8.43
CA THR A 65 8.22 13.23 9.01
C THR A 65 8.88 12.67 10.27
N LYS A 66 8.64 11.40 10.59
CA LYS A 66 9.40 10.67 11.62
C LYS A 66 10.59 9.97 10.98
#